data_AF-A0A5K3G5K7-F1
#
_entry.id   AF-A0A5K3G5K7-F1
#
_cell.length_a   1.000
_cell.length_b   1.000
_cell.length_c   1.000
_cell.angle_alpha   90.00
_cell.angle_beta   90.00
_cell.angle_gamma   90.00
#
_symmetry.space_group_name_H-M   'P 1'
#
loop_
_entity.id
_entity.type
_entity.pdbx_description
1 polymer ?
#
loop_
_entity_poly.entity_id
_entity_poly.type
_entity_poly.pdbx_seq_one_letter_code
_entity_poly.pdbx_strand_id
1 'polypeptide(L)'
;MKPITVKWSHNGQEVQRSDRFEEVFVQEQGLAKLTIRDFAPEDVGQYTCEVSGEIIEPETGMLPRARTISTTTIVEMAESMPEVEEEKPEEEMVEERPVLETPSVQICEL
;
A
#
# COMPACT_ATOMS: atom_id res chain seq x y z
N MET A 1 36.99 1.89 12.43
CA MET A 1 35.79 2.26 11.63
C MET A 1 34.82 2.92 12.59
N LYS A 2 34.34 4.13 12.30
CA LYS A 2 33.36 4.80 13.18
C LYS A 2 31.96 4.20 12.96
N PRO A 3 31.07 4.23 13.97
CA PRO A 3 29.78 3.55 13.88
C PRO A 3 28.90 4.19 12.82
N ILE A 4 28.16 3.35 12.09
CA ILE A 4 27.08 3.80 11.19
C ILE A 4 25.95 4.35 12.06
N THR A 5 25.42 5.52 11.69
CA THR A 5 24.28 6.15 12.37
C THR A 5 23.08 6.13 11.45
N VAL A 6 21.90 5.84 12.00
CA VAL A 6 20.62 5.88 11.29
C VAL A 6 19.73 6.92 11.96
N LYS A 7 19.07 7.76 11.16
CA LYS A 7 18.10 8.76 11.58
C LYS A 7 16.83 8.65 10.76
N TRP A 8 15.68 8.81 11.40
CA TRP A 8 14.38 8.85 10.74
C TRP A 8 13.76 10.23 10.89
N SER A 9 13.05 10.67 9.86
CA SER A 9 12.25 11.90 9.91
C SER A 9 10.88 11.65 9.29
N HIS A 10 9.87 12.33 9.83
CA HIS A 10 8.50 12.36 9.35
C HIS A 10 8.16 13.81 9.01
N ASN A 11 7.78 14.05 7.76
CA ASN A 11 7.48 15.39 7.22
C ASN A 11 8.60 16.42 7.48
N GLY A 12 9.86 15.96 7.46
CA GLY A 12 11.05 16.80 7.69
C GLY A 12 11.41 17.00 9.17
N GLN A 13 10.62 16.49 10.11
CA GLN A 13 10.93 16.53 11.54
C GLN A 13 11.52 15.20 12.01
N GLU A 14 12.59 15.23 12.81
CA GLU A 14 13.23 14.02 13.35
C GLU A 14 12.22 13.23 14.20
N VAL A 15 12.08 11.93 13.89
CA VAL A 15 11.27 11.00 14.66
C VAL A 15 12.02 10.69 15.95
N GLN A 16 11.34 10.88 17.08
CA GLN A 16 11.89 10.51 18.38
C GLN A 16 11.42 9.11 18.77
N ARG A 17 12.36 8.27 19.23
CA ARG A 17 12.04 6.96 19.81
C ARG A 17 10.99 7.11 20.91
N SER A 18 9.96 6.27 20.83
CA SER A 18 8.89 6.18 21.81
C SER A 18 8.26 4.79 21.74
N ASP A 19 7.29 4.50 22.61
CA ASP A 19 6.55 3.23 22.54
C ASP A 19 5.79 3.06 21.21
N ARG A 20 5.47 4.17 20.53
CA ARG A 20 4.83 4.17 19.21
C ARG A 20 5.83 4.01 18.06
N PHE A 21 7.02 4.60 18.17
CA PHE A 21 8.04 4.59 17.11
C PHE A 21 9.23 3.73 17.52
N GLU A 22 9.26 2.49 17.01
CA GLU A 22 10.34 1.53 17.27
C GLU A 22 11.31 1.50 16.09
N GLU A 23 12.56 1.88 16.37
CA GLU A 23 13.65 1.86 15.40
C GLU A 23 14.59 0.67 15.65
N VAL A 24 14.82 -0.14 14.62
CA VAL A 24 15.75 -1.27 14.64
C VAL A 24 16.82 -1.07 13.56
N PHE A 25 18.09 -1.23 13.92
CA PHE A 25 19.21 -1.24 12.97
C PHE A 25 20.05 -2.51 13.17
N VAL A 26 20.12 -3.34 12.13
CA VAL A 26 20.91 -4.57 12.09
C VAL A 26 22.06 -4.36 11.11
N GLN A 27 23.21 -3.92 11.64
CA GLN A 27 24.37 -3.53 10.83
C GLN A 27 24.88 -4.67 9.95
N GLU A 28 24.92 -5.91 10.46
CA GLU A 28 25.39 -7.09 9.73
C GLU A 28 24.54 -7.40 8.49
N GLN A 29 23.27 -7.02 8.51
CA GLN A 29 22.33 -7.21 7.40
C GLN A 29 22.17 -5.95 6.54
N GLY A 30 22.75 -4.82 6.95
CA GLY A 30 22.49 -3.52 6.33
C GLY A 30 21.02 -3.09 6.42
N LEU A 31 20.29 -3.55 7.45
CA LEU A 31 18.85 -3.34 7.57
C LEU A 31 18.54 -2.24 8.60
N ALA A 32 17.87 -1.17 8.16
CA ALA A 32 17.25 -0.17 9.02
C ALA A 32 15.73 -0.27 8.90
N LYS A 33 15.02 -0.40 10.02
CA LYS A 33 13.56 -0.55 10.07
C LYS A 33 12.97 0.44 11.07
N LEU A 34 11.94 1.17 10.65
CA LEU A 34 11.05 1.92 11.53
C LEU A 34 9.70 1.19 11.59
N THR A 35 9.20 0.94 12.79
CA THR A 35 7.88 0.37 13.04
C THR A 35 7.02 1.39 13.76
N ILE A 36 5.85 1.70 13.21
CA ILE A 36 4.89 2.65 13.76
C ILE A 36 3.74 1.84 14.36
N ARG A 37 3.52 1.95 15.67
CA ARG A 37 2.43 1.30 16.38
C ARG A 37 1.23 2.22 16.49
N ASP A 38 0.04 1.62 16.52
CA ASP A 38 -1.24 2.32 16.61
C ASP A 38 -1.37 3.39 15.52
N PHE A 39 -1.23 2.97 14.25
CA PHE A 39 -1.23 3.87 13.10
C PHE A 39 -2.52 4.71 13.04
N ALA A 40 -2.36 6.02 12.91
CA ALA A 40 -3.41 7.03 12.92
C ALA A 40 -3.25 7.98 11.71
N PRO A 41 -4.28 8.79 11.38
CA PRO A 41 -4.22 9.73 10.26
C PRO A 41 -3.03 10.71 10.36
N GLU A 42 -2.60 11.04 11.57
CA GLU A 42 -1.44 11.92 11.82
C GLU A 42 -0.11 11.30 11.38
N ASP A 43 -0.03 9.97 11.28
CA ASP A 43 1.19 9.26 10.88
C ASP A 43 1.35 9.22 9.36
N VAL A 44 0.34 9.62 8.60
CA VAL A 44 0.41 9.79 7.14
C VAL A 44 1.45 10.85 6.78
N GLY A 45 2.16 10.63 5.68
CA GLY A 45 3.09 11.60 5.14
C GLY A 45 4.43 10.99 4.72
N GLN A 46 5.43 11.85 4.65
CA GLN A 46 6.73 11.52 4.09
C GLN A 46 7.70 11.06 5.19
N TYR A 47 8.14 9.81 5.11
CA TYR A 47 9.21 9.28 5.97
C TYR A 47 10.54 9.27 5.22
N THR A 48 11.61 9.72 5.86
CA THR A 48 12.96 9.67 5.30
C THR A 48 13.90 8.99 6.28
N CYS A 49 14.59 7.94 5.80
CA CYS A 49 15.68 7.29 6.48
C CYS A 49 16.99 7.89 5.99
N GLU A 50 17.83 8.36 6.91
CA GLU A 50 19.17 8.88 6.64
C GLU A 50 20.22 8.01 7.35
N VAL A 51 21.18 7.49 6.59
CA VAL A 51 22.24 6.62 7.08
C VAL A 51 23.59 7.28 6.82
N SER A 52 24.35 7.55 7.88
CA SER A 52 25.65 8.20 7.82
C SER A 52 26.75 7.26 8.32
N GLY A 53 27.87 7.22 7.61
CA GLY A 53 29.09 6.52 8.00
C GLY A 53 30.35 7.30 7.61
N GLU A 54 31.49 6.98 8.21
CA GLU A 54 32.76 7.64 7.87
C GLU A 54 33.67 6.72 7.08
N ILE A 55 34.14 7.21 5.94
CA ILE A 55 35.13 6.53 5.11
C ILE A 55 36.51 7.12 5.43
N ILE A 56 37.45 6.23 5.72
CA ILE A 56 38.87 6.55 5.86
C ILE A 56 39.51 6.20 4.51
N GLU A 57 39.93 7.21 3.76
CA GLU A 57 40.62 7.01 2.48
C GLU A 57 42.08 6.61 2.78
N PRO A 58 42.54 5.41 2.37
CA PRO A 58 43.73 4.79 2.94
C PRO A 58 45.07 5.48 2.61
N GLU A 59 45.15 6.38 1.62
CA GLU A 59 46.45 6.80 1.07
C GLU A 59 46.73 8.31 0.99
N THR A 60 45.82 9.20 1.39
CA THR A 60 46.02 10.65 1.17
C THR A 60 46.36 11.46 2.41
N GLY A 61 46.48 10.85 3.60
CA GLY A 61 46.65 11.59 4.86
C GLY A 61 45.48 12.54 5.16
N MET A 62 44.34 12.34 4.49
CA MET A 62 43.16 13.18 4.61
C MET A 62 42.33 12.77 5.83
N LEU A 63 41.64 13.76 6.40
CA LEU A 63 40.70 13.57 7.50
C LEU A 63 39.55 12.64 7.08
N PRO A 64 38.98 11.86 8.02
CA PRO A 64 37.83 11.01 7.73
C PRO A 64 36.67 11.83 7.18
N ARG A 65 36.00 11.30 6.15
CA ARG A 65 34.86 11.95 5.50
C ARG A 65 33.57 11.20 5.80
N ALA A 66 32.61 11.91 6.38
CA ALA A 66 31.26 11.39 6.52
C ALA A 66 30.59 11.32 5.13
N ARG A 67 29.93 10.19 4.86
CA ARG A 67 29.05 9.99 3.71
C ARG A 67 27.68 9.61 4.24
N THR A 68 26.67 10.17 3.59
CA THR A 68 25.27 9.98 3.97
C THR A 68 24.50 9.50 2.75
N ILE A 69 23.68 8.48 2.95
CA ILE A 69 22.65 8.06 2.00
C ILE A 69 21.29 8.30 2.64
N SER A 70 20.30 8.66 1.83
CA SER A 70 18.93 8.81 2.31
C SER A 70 17.95 8.16 1.37
N THR A 71 16.82 7.71 1.92
CA THR A 71 15.72 7.12 1.16
C THR A 71 14.41 7.64 1.74
N THR A 72 13.51 8.02 0.85
CA THR A 72 12.25 8.66 1.21
C THR A 72 11.08 7.82 0.69
N THR A 73 10.04 7.70 1.52
CA THR A 73 8.81 6.96 1.19
C THR A 73 7.62 7.77 1.65
N ILE A 74 6.57 7.82 0.82
CA ILE A 74 5.30 8.46 1.15
C ILE A 74 4.37 7.37 1.66
N VAL A 75 3.84 7.56 2.86
CA VAL A 75 2.85 6.69 3.50
C VAL A 75 1.50 7.38 3.41
N GLU A 76 0.51 6.69 2.86
CA GLU A 76 -0.86 7.17 2.66
C GLU A 76 -1.87 6.18 3.28
N MET A 77 -3.08 6.67 3.61
CA MET A 77 -4.13 5.78 4.10
C MET A 77 -4.68 4.97 2.93
N ALA A 78 -4.76 3.66 3.09
CA ALA A 78 -5.49 2.83 2.15
C ALA A 78 -6.99 3.07 2.37
N GLU A 79 -7.64 3.72 1.40
CA GLU A 79 -9.10 3.80 1.39
C GLU A 79 -9.67 2.41 1.01
N SER A 80 -10.63 1.93 1.80
CA SER A 80 -11.38 0.71 1.46
C SER A 80 -12.27 0.99 0.24
N MET A 81 -12.05 0.25 -0.85
CA MET A 81 -12.93 0.29 -2.04
C MET A 81 -14.39 0.03 -1.62
N PRO A 82 -15.37 0.80 -2.12
CA PRO A 82 -16.77 0.56 -1.80
C PRO A 82 -17.21 -0.80 -2.36
N GLU A 83 -17.92 -1.56 -1.53
CA GLU A 83 -18.60 -2.79 -1.91
C GLU A 83 -19.69 -2.41 -2.93
N VAL A 84 -19.54 -2.86 -4.17
CA VAL A 84 -20.54 -2.62 -5.22
C VAL A 84 -21.74 -3.50 -4.90
N GLU A 85 -22.86 -2.92 -4.45
CA GLU A 85 -24.12 -3.67 -4.32
C GLU A 85 -24.53 -4.16 -5.72
N GLU A 86 -24.43 -5.47 -5.95
CA GLU A 86 -24.90 -6.10 -7.19
C GLU A 86 -26.44 -6.02 -7.24
N GLU A 87 -26.98 -5.12 -8.06
CA GLU A 87 -28.41 -5.13 -8.37
C GLU A 87 -28.77 -6.38 -9.18
N LYS A 88 -29.60 -7.24 -8.59
CA LYS A 88 -30.15 -8.46 -9.19
C LYS A 88 -31.01 -8.09 -10.41
N PRO A 89 -30.83 -8.70 -11.60
CA PRO A 89 -31.71 -8.42 -12.73
C PRO A 89 -33.13 -8.92 -12.43
N GLU A 90 -34.12 -8.04 -12.57
CA GLU A 90 -35.54 -8.43 -12.58
C GLU A 90 -35.82 -9.27 -13.82
N GLU A 91 -36.35 -10.47 -13.64
CA GLU A 91 -36.81 -11.33 -14.73
C GLU A 91 -38.11 -10.73 -15.32
N GLU A 92 -38.09 -10.28 -16.58
CA GLU A 92 -39.31 -9.86 -17.28
C GLU A 92 -40.24 -11.06 -17.50
N MET A 93 -41.47 -10.95 -16.98
CA MET A 93 -42.55 -11.90 -17.19
C MET A 93 -43.01 -11.87 -18.66
N VAL A 94 -42.75 -12.93 -19.41
CA VAL A 94 -43.31 -13.14 -20.74
C VAL A 94 -44.77 -13.60 -20.57
N GLU A 95 -45.74 -12.73 -20.86
CA GLU A 95 -47.16 -13.10 -20.96
C GLU A 95 -47.37 -14.12 -22.10
N GLU A 96 -47.78 -15.34 -21.77
CA GLU A 96 -48.23 -16.32 -22.75
C GLU A 96 -49.58 -15.88 -23.35
N ARG A 97 -49.63 -15.82 -24.69
CA ARG A 97 -50.87 -15.56 -25.44
C ARG A 97 -51.70 -16.85 -25.49
N PRO A 98 -53.03 -16.82 -25.30
CA PRO A 98 -53.83 -18.04 -25.36
C PRO A 98 -53.88 -18.61 -26.79
N VAL A 99 -53.69 -19.93 -26.87
CA VAL A 99 -53.82 -20.75 -28.09
C VAL A 99 -55.25 -20.68 -28.62
N LEU A 100 -55.41 -20.25 -29.88
CA LEU A 100 -56.68 -20.34 -30.59
C LEU A 100 -56.84 -21.76 -31.14
N GLU A 101 -57.75 -22.55 -30.56
CA GLU A 101 -58.12 -23.87 -31.07
C GLU A 101 -58.79 -23.74 -32.45
N THR A 102 -58.24 -24.42 -33.46
CA THR A 102 -58.90 -24.55 -34.77
C THR A 102 -59.76 -25.82 -34.78
N PRO A 103 -61.05 -25.75 -35.17
CA PRO A 103 -61.86 -26.95 -35.31
C PRO A 103 -61.41 -27.78 -36.53
N SER A 104 -61.35 -29.10 -36.31
CA SER A 104 -60.91 -30.13 -37.24
C SER A 104 -61.65 -30.14 -38.58
N VAL A 105 -60.88 -30.28 -39.65
CA VAL A 105 -61.34 -30.45 -41.03
C VAL A 105 -62.18 -31.72 -41.16
N GLN A 106 -63.38 -31.62 -41.76
CA GLN A 106 -64.10 -32.76 -42.32
C GLN A 106 -63.97 -32.77 -43.85
N ILE A 107 -63.39 -33.85 -44.35
CA ILE A 107 -63.22 -34.19 -45.76
C ILE A 107 -64.57 -34.70 -46.30
N CYS A 108 -64.95 -34.29 -47.52
CA CYS A 108 -65.96 -35.00 -48.30
C CYS A 108 -65.51 -35.04 -49.77
N GLU A 109 -65.28 -36.26 -50.27
CA GLU A 109 -64.96 -36.58 -51.66
C GLU A 109 -66.21 -36.53 -52.55
N LEU A 110 -66.03 -36.09 -53.81
CA LEU A 110 -66.88 -36.41 -54.95
C LEU A 110 -66.00 -36.68 -56.17
#